data_AF-W4S0S1-F1
#
_entry.id   AF-W4S0S1-F1
#
_cell.length_a   1.000
_cell.length_b   1.000
_cell.length_c   1.000
_cell.angle_alpha   90.00
_cell.angle_beta   90.00
_cell.angle_gamma   90.00
#
_symmetry.space_group_name_H-M   'P 1'
#
loop_
_entity.id
_entity.type
_entity.pdbx_description
1 polymer ?
#
loop_
_entity_poly.entity_id
_entity_poly.type
_entity_poly.pdbx_seq_one_letter_code
_entity_poly.pdbx_strand_id
1 'polypeptide(L)'
;MPDSFLFYDLETFGQDPRRTRIAQFAAVRTDAQLRVIEEPISFYVQPADDLLPSPYATMVTGITPQHALREGVSEAEAFARISEQMSRPQTCTLGYNSIRFDDEFVRCGLFRNFYDPYEREWRGGNSRWDLLDVLRLVHALRPDGIVWPQREDGATSFKLEHLADANAVREGDAHEALSDVYATIGMARRFQQHQPSCGTTRCACATSALRRRCWTSSRCSRCCISRSAIPPRACAPPRCCR
;
A
#
# COMPACT_ATOMS: atom_id res chain seq x y z
N MET A 1 7.10 -10.65 15.73
CA MET A 1 6.33 -9.58 15.04
C MET A 1 7.31 -8.86 14.13
N PRO A 2 6.88 -8.20 13.04
CA PRO A 2 7.78 -7.34 12.28
C PRO A 2 8.23 -6.18 13.17
N ASP A 3 9.52 -5.83 13.08
CA ASP A 3 10.15 -4.78 13.88
C ASP A 3 10.08 -3.43 13.16
N SER A 4 9.88 -3.45 11.84
CA SER A 4 9.73 -2.25 11.02
C SER A 4 8.62 -2.38 9.97
N PHE A 5 8.12 -1.23 9.54
CA PHE A 5 7.24 -1.10 8.38
C PHE A 5 8.01 -0.44 7.25
N LEU A 6 7.84 -0.94 6.03
CA LEU A 6 8.31 -0.28 4.81
C LEU A 6 7.10 0.14 4.00
N PHE A 7 6.74 1.41 4.13
CA PHE A 7 5.71 2.04 3.32
C PHE A 7 6.26 2.33 1.95
N TYR A 8 5.54 1.98 0.90
CA TYR A 8 6.00 2.20 -0.47
C TYR A 8 4.84 2.46 -1.42
N ASP A 9 5.15 3.11 -2.53
CA ASP A 9 4.24 3.41 -3.63
C ASP A 9 5.01 3.43 -4.96
N LEU A 10 4.30 3.13 -6.05
CA LEU A 10 4.88 3.04 -7.39
C LEU A 10 4.13 3.97 -8.36
N GLU A 11 4.90 4.71 -9.14
CA GLU A 11 4.41 5.21 -10.43
C GLU A 11 4.79 4.24 -11.53
N THR A 12 3.89 4.00 -12.47
CA THR A 12 4.10 3.01 -13.53
C THR A 12 3.82 3.59 -14.91
N PHE A 13 4.42 2.99 -15.94
CA PHE A 13 4.16 3.35 -17.33
C PHE A 13 2.84 2.78 -17.88
N GLY A 14 2.01 2.17 -17.03
CA GLY A 14 0.70 1.65 -17.39
C GLY A 14 0.11 0.73 -16.33
N GLN A 15 -1.10 0.20 -16.57
CA GLN A 15 -1.87 -0.49 -15.53
C GLN A 15 -1.63 -2.01 -15.47
N ASP A 16 -1.06 -2.62 -16.51
CA ASP A 16 -0.85 -4.07 -16.54
C ASP A 16 0.57 -4.42 -16.04
N PRO A 17 0.71 -5.01 -14.83
CA PRO A 17 2.02 -5.35 -14.25
C PRO A 17 2.82 -6.37 -15.08
N ARG A 18 2.13 -7.18 -15.89
CA ARG A 18 2.78 -8.21 -16.73
C ARG A 18 3.40 -7.61 -17.97
N ARG A 19 2.79 -6.58 -18.54
CA ARG A 19 3.18 -5.99 -19.83
C ARG A 19 3.97 -4.70 -19.67
N THR A 20 3.71 -3.93 -18.63
CA THR A 20 4.30 -2.61 -18.42
C THR A 20 5.42 -2.64 -17.38
N ARG A 21 5.97 -1.48 -17.04
CA ARG A 21 7.13 -1.33 -16.13
C ARG A 21 6.88 -0.24 -15.10
N ILE A 22 7.63 -0.30 -14.00
CA ILE A 22 7.69 0.76 -13.00
C ILE A 22 8.42 1.96 -13.63
N ALA A 23 7.93 3.17 -13.34
CA ALA A 23 8.53 4.44 -13.72
C ALA A 23 9.25 5.10 -12.54
N GLN A 24 8.67 5.03 -11.34
CA GLN A 24 9.27 5.50 -10.10
C GLN A 24 8.95 4.55 -8.95
N PHE A 25 9.92 4.37 -8.07
CA PHE A 25 9.75 3.69 -6.79
C PHE A 25 9.98 4.71 -5.67
N ALA A 26 9.05 4.79 -4.71
CA ALA A 26 9.24 5.54 -3.48
C ALA A 26 8.96 4.67 -2.25
N ALA A 27 9.77 4.83 -1.20
CA ALA A 27 9.55 4.13 0.05
C ALA A 27 10.09 4.88 1.27
N VAL A 28 9.46 4.67 2.41
CA VAL A 28 9.87 5.20 3.71
C VAL A 28 9.78 4.09 4.75
N ARG A 29 10.85 3.90 5.51
CA ARG A 29 10.89 2.94 6.60
C ARG A 29 10.53 3.59 7.93
N THR A 30 9.68 2.93 8.70
CA THR A 30 9.29 3.36 10.04
C THR A 30 9.49 2.25 11.07
N ASP A 31 9.60 2.65 12.33
CA ASP A 31 9.45 1.73 13.47
C ASP A 31 7.98 1.34 13.69
N ALA A 32 7.74 0.53 14.72
CA ALA A 32 6.40 0.10 15.11
C ALA A 32 5.47 1.23 15.59
N GLN A 33 6.03 2.39 15.95
CA GLN A 33 5.33 3.61 16.35
C GLN A 33 5.11 4.55 15.16
N LEU A 34 5.39 4.09 13.93
CA LEU A 34 5.26 4.85 12.70
C LEU A 34 6.14 6.10 12.66
N ARG A 35 7.26 6.11 13.40
CA ARG A 35 8.30 7.15 13.31
C ARG A 35 9.28 6.76 12.21
N VAL A 36 9.64 7.71 11.35
CA VAL A 36 10.60 7.49 10.28
C VAL A 36 11.97 7.22 10.90
N ILE A 37 12.65 6.15 10.47
CA ILE A 37 13.93 5.70 11.05
C ILE A 37 15.10 5.73 10.07
N GLU A 38 14.83 5.91 8.78
CA GLU A 38 15.84 5.95 7.72
C GLU A 38 15.49 7.06 6.72
N GLU A 39 16.47 7.45 5.90
CA GLU A 39 16.23 8.39 4.81
C GLU A 39 15.21 7.81 3.81
N PRO A 40 14.30 8.65 3.29
CA PRO A 40 13.37 8.24 2.25
C PRO A 40 14.10 7.76 1.00
N ILE A 41 13.56 6.74 0.36
CA ILE A 41 14.07 6.18 -0.88
C ILE A 41 13.16 6.67 -1.99
N SER A 42 13.72 7.31 -3.01
CA SER A 42 13.00 7.65 -4.23
C SER A 42 13.94 7.60 -5.42
N PHE A 43 13.58 6.84 -6.46
CA PHE A 43 14.34 6.81 -7.71
C PHE A 43 13.45 6.43 -8.88
N TYR A 44 13.83 6.91 -10.07
CA TYR A 44 13.19 6.54 -11.33
C TYR A 44 13.79 5.25 -11.90
N VAL A 45 13.01 4.56 -12.73
CA VAL A 45 13.42 3.37 -13.46
C VAL A 45 13.40 3.68 -14.95
N GLN A 46 14.53 3.44 -15.61
CA GLN A 46 14.66 3.66 -17.05
C GLN A 46 13.69 2.73 -17.80
N PRO A 47 12.85 3.25 -18.71
CA PRO A 47 12.07 2.40 -19.60
C PRO A 47 13.03 1.64 -20.53
N ALA A 48 12.79 0.35 -20.71
CA ALA A 48 13.52 -0.43 -21.71
C ALA A 48 13.14 0.01 -23.14
N ASP A 49 14.04 -0.18 -24.09
CA ASP A 49 13.85 0.24 -25.49
C ASP A 49 12.68 -0.46 -26.19
N ASP A 50 12.21 -1.59 -25.65
CA ASP A 50 11.07 -2.36 -26.14
C ASP A 50 9.73 -1.99 -25.49
N LEU A 51 9.73 -1.06 -24.53
CA LEU A 51 8.53 -0.58 -23.86
C LEU A 51 8.01 0.67 -24.57
N LEU A 52 6.73 0.64 -24.95
CA LEU A 52 5.98 1.84 -25.29
C LEU A 52 5.12 2.26 -24.09
N PRO A 53 5.47 3.35 -23.37
CA PRO A 53 4.72 3.81 -22.21
C PRO A 53 3.30 4.27 -22.57
N SER A 54 2.34 4.03 -21.68
CA SER A 54 0.98 4.53 -21.84
C SER A 54 0.94 6.06 -21.76
N PRO A 55 0.46 6.76 -22.79
CA PRO A 55 0.31 8.22 -22.74
C PRO A 55 -0.57 8.67 -21.57
N TYR A 56 -1.61 7.89 -21.26
CA TYR A 56 -2.49 8.17 -20.12
C TYR A 56 -1.77 8.06 -18.78
N ALA A 57 -0.90 7.05 -18.61
CA ALA A 57 -0.13 6.92 -17.38
C ALA A 57 0.82 8.11 -17.21
N THR A 58 1.57 8.50 -18.24
CA THR A 58 2.44 9.68 -18.20
C THR A 58 1.68 10.97 -17.89
N MET A 59 0.44 11.14 -18.34
CA MET A 59 -0.37 12.30 -17.97
C MET A 59 -0.80 12.28 -16.50
N VAL A 60 -1.09 11.10 -15.96
CA VAL A 60 -1.49 10.95 -14.55
C VAL A 60 -0.30 11.17 -13.63
N THR A 61 0.84 10.52 -13.89
CA THR A 61 2.01 10.52 -13.00
C THR A 61 2.95 11.72 -13.22
N GLY A 62 2.75 12.47 -14.31
CA GLY A 62 3.68 13.52 -14.74
C GLY A 62 5.08 13.04 -15.16
N ILE A 63 5.37 11.73 -15.09
CA ILE A 63 6.68 11.18 -15.40
C ILE A 63 6.78 10.86 -16.89
N THR A 64 7.50 11.71 -17.61
CA THR A 64 7.80 11.45 -19.02
C THR A 64 8.83 10.32 -19.16
N PRO A 65 8.72 9.46 -20.20
CA PRO A 65 9.73 8.44 -20.48
C PRO A 65 11.14 9.01 -20.63
N GLN A 66 11.26 10.22 -21.20
CA GLN A 66 12.52 10.93 -21.37
C GLN A 66 13.13 11.37 -20.02
N HIS A 67 12.29 11.77 -19.06
CA HIS A 67 12.76 12.10 -17.72
C HIS A 67 13.26 10.85 -16.98
N ALA A 68 12.46 9.78 -16.97
CA ALA A 68 12.85 8.52 -16.36
C ALA A 68 14.08 7.88 -17.02
N LEU A 69 14.25 8.04 -18.33
CA LEU A 69 15.45 7.59 -19.05
C LEU A 69 16.72 8.36 -18.61
N ARG A 70 16.60 9.67 -18.37
CA ARG A 70 17.74 10.53 -18.00
C ARG A 70 18.12 10.42 -16.52
N GLU A 71 17.13 10.39 -15.63
CA GLU A 71 17.34 10.44 -14.18
C GLU A 71 17.28 9.06 -13.51
N GLY A 72 16.75 8.05 -14.21
CA GLY A 72 16.51 6.74 -13.65
C GLY A 72 17.71 5.81 -13.68
N VAL A 73 17.58 4.70 -12.98
CA VAL A 73 18.50 3.57 -13.02
C VAL A 73 17.92 2.44 -13.88
N SER A 74 18.78 1.51 -14.31
CA SER A 74 18.32 0.32 -15.04
C SER A 74 17.31 -0.50 -14.24
N GLU A 75 16.42 -1.27 -14.91
CA GLU A 75 15.46 -2.14 -14.20
C GLU A 75 16.19 -3.13 -13.26
N ALA A 76 17.32 -3.69 -13.70
CA ALA A 76 18.11 -4.61 -12.87
C ALA A 76 18.62 -3.95 -11.58
N GLU A 77 19.15 -2.74 -11.68
CA GLU A 77 19.62 -1.99 -10.51
C GLU A 77 18.45 -1.57 -9.60
N ALA A 78 17.34 -1.12 -10.19
CA ALA A 78 16.13 -0.80 -9.45
C ALA A 78 15.65 -2.00 -8.62
N PHE A 79 15.57 -3.18 -9.22
CA PHE A 79 15.11 -4.38 -8.53
C PHE A 79 16.13 -4.95 -7.53
N ALA A 80 17.43 -4.72 -7.73
CA ALA A 80 18.42 -5.01 -6.69
C ALA A 80 18.16 -4.17 -5.43
N ARG A 81 17.92 -2.86 -5.58
CA ARG A 81 17.61 -1.94 -4.47
C ARG A 81 16.26 -2.27 -3.82
N ILE A 82 15.21 -2.50 -4.61
CA ILE A 82 13.87 -2.87 -4.11
C ILE A 82 13.94 -4.18 -3.31
N SER A 83 14.60 -5.20 -3.87
CA SER A 83 14.77 -6.50 -3.24
C SER A 83 15.50 -6.39 -1.90
N GLU A 84 16.60 -5.64 -1.84
CA GLU A 84 17.35 -5.39 -0.61
C GLU A 84 16.47 -4.76 0.49
N GLN A 85 15.67 -3.75 0.14
CA GLN A 85 14.84 -3.03 1.10
C GLN A 85 13.65 -3.85 1.58
N MET A 86 12.97 -4.54 0.67
CA MET A 86 11.77 -5.33 0.97
C MET A 86 12.08 -6.66 1.65
N SER A 87 13.28 -7.21 1.45
CA SER A 87 13.68 -8.52 1.98
C SER A 87 14.39 -8.45 3.34
N ARG A 88 14.61 -7.25 3.90
CA ARG A 88 15.17 -7.13 5.26
C ARG A 88 14.30 -7.91 6.26
N PRO A 89 14.89 -8.76 7.12
CA PRO A 89 14.12 -9.53 8.09
C PRO A 89 13.21 -8.68 8.96
N GLN A 90 12.10 -9.27 9.42
CA GLN A 90 11.09 -8.62 10.25
C GLN A 90 10.54 -7.31 9.65
N THR A 91 10.43 -7.23 8.33
CA THR A 91 9.80 -6.09 7.63
C THR A 91 8.35 -6.41 7.28
N CYS A 92 7.44 -5.48 7.59
CA CYS A 92 6.09 -5.46 7.02
C CYS A 92 6.05 -4.46 5.86
N THR A 93 5.96 -4.94 4.62
CA THR A 93 5.82 -4.08 3.44
C THR A 93 4.35 -3.72 3.21
N LEU A 94 4.04 -2.44 3.03
CA LEU A 94 2.68 -1.98 2.84
C LEU A 94 2.58 -0.70 2.02
N GLY A 95 1.42 -0.46 1.45
CA GLY A 95 1.07 0.77 0.74
C GLY A 95 -0.44 0.99 0.79
N TYR A 96 -0.96 1.76 -0.16
CA TYR A 96 -2.38 2.03 -0.32
C TYR A 96 -2.91 1.31 -1.56
N ASN A 97 -3.74 0.27 -1.41
CA ASN A 97 -4.14 -0.63 -2.50
C ASN A 97 -2.97 -1.48 -3.09
N SER A 98 -1.86 -1.58 -2.37
CA SER A 98 -0.63 -2.20 -2.85
C SER A 98 -0.76 -3.69 -3.16
N ILE A 99 -1.55 -4.45 -2.42
CA ILE A 99 -1.67 -5.90 -2.62
C ILE A 99 -2.25 -6.24 -3.99
N ARG A 100 -3.11 -5.38 -4.54
CA ARG A 100 -3.82 -5.64 -5.81
C ARG A 100 -3.13 -5.00 -7.01
N PHE A 101 -2.16 -4.12 -6.78
CA PHE A 101 -1.51 -3.34 -7.83
C PHE A 101 0.00 -3.41 -7.69
N ASP A 102 0.58 -2.69 -6.73
CA ASP A 102 2.03 -2.52 -6.58
C ASP A 102 2.77 -3.84 -6.34
N ASP A 103 2.22 -4.72 -5.51
CA ASP A 103 2.81 -6.03 -5.24
C ASP A 103 2.90 -6.88 -6.51
N GLU A 104 1.96 -6.74 -7.45
CA GLU A 104 2.01 -7.45 -8.74
C GLU A 104 3.11 -6.89 -9.64
N PHE A 105 3.34 -5.57 -9.64
CA PHE A 105 4.48 -4.96 -10.34
C PHE A 105 5.81 -5.44 -9.75
N VAL A 106 5.91 -5.44 -8.41
CA VAL A 106 7.10 -5.94 -7.70
C VAL A 106 7.34 -7.40 -8.02
N ARG A 107 6.31 -8.27 -7.97
CA ARG A 107 6.44 -9.69 -8.33
C ARG A 107 6.91 -9.90 -9.77
N CYS A 108 6.27 -9.21 -10.73
CA CYS A 108 6.63 -9.33 -12.14
C CYS A 108 8.05 -8.85 -12.40
N GLY A 109 8.48 -7.76 -11.78
CA GLY A 109 9.82 -7.23 -11.98
C GLY A 109 10.91 -8.00 -11.24
N LEU A 110 10.64 -8.52 -10.04
CA LEU A 110 11.54 -9.48 -9.37
C LEU A 110 11.76 -10.71 -10.25
N PHE A 111 10.68 -11.26 -10.81
CA PHE A 111 10.75 -12.38 -11.75
C PHE A 111 11.61 -12.06 -12.98
N ARG A 112 11.39 -10.89 -13.62
CA ARG A 112 12.18 -10.45 -14.79
C ARG A 112 13.67 -10.28 -14.47
N ASN A 113 14.00 -9.91 -13.23
CA ASN A 113 15.35 -9.60 -12.79
C ASN A 113 15.97 -10.72 -11.92
N PHE A 114 15.50 -11.95 -12.06
CA PHE A 114 16.07 -13.17 -11.44
C PHE A 114 16.08 -13.19 -9.90
N TYR A 115 15.12 -12.51 -9.27
CA TYR A 115 14.84 -12.65 -7.84
C TYR A 115 13.62 -13.54 -7.60
N ASP A 116 13.54 -14.18 -6.43
CA ASP A 116 12.31 -14.89 -6.05
C ASP A 116 11.16 -13.88 -5.83
N PRO A 117 10.02 -14.01 -6.55
CA PRO A 117 8.95 -13.02 -6.49
C PRO A 117 8.19 -12.96 -5.16
N TYR A 118 8.32 -13.98 -4.31
CA TYR A 118 7.46 -14.20 -3.15
C TYR A 118 8.22 -14.28 -1.82
N GLU A 119 9.52 -14.59 -1.81
CA GLU A 119 10.28 -14.79 -0.57
C GLU A 119 10.23 -13.58 0.37
N ARG A 120 10.33 -12.36 -0.18
CA ARG A 120 10.24 -11.10 0.58
C ARG A 120 8.95 -10.95 1.39
N GLU A 121 7.90 -11.70 1.04
CA GLU A 121 6.58 -11.60 1.66
C GLU A 121 6.42 -12.40 2.96
N TRP A 122 7.35 -13.31 3.26
CA TRP A 122 7.22 -14.23 4.41
C TRP A 122 8.55 -14.67 5.05
N ARG A 123 9.64 -14.75 4.27
CA ARG A 123 10.95 -15.20 4.77
C ARG A 123 11.48 -14.20 5.79
N GLY A 124 12.21 -14.68 6.80
CA GLY A 124 12.81 -13.81 7.82
C GLY A 124 11.79 -13.14 8.75
N GLY A 125 10.56 -13.66 8.84
CA GLY A 125 9.49 -13.05 9.62
C GLY A 125 8.83 -11.85 8.94
N ASN A 126 9.06 -11.69 7.63
CA ASN A 126 8.43 -10.63 6.84
C ASN A 126 6.95 -10.86 6.66
N SER A 127 6.26 -9.78 6.30
CA SER A 127 4.82 -9.80 6.02
C SER A 127 4.45 -8.69 5.05
N ARG A 128 3.19 -8.72 4.62
CA ARG A 128 2.60 -7.69 3.77
C ARG A 128 1.29 -7.17 4.35
N TRP A 129 0.98 -5.92 4.03
CA TRP A 129 -0.28 -5.32 4.44
C TRP A 129 -0.74 -4.22 3.45
N ASP A 130 -1.99 -3.79 3.59
CA ASP A 130 -2.62 -2.81 2.70
C ASP A 130 -3.58 -1.93 3.51
N LEU A 131 -3.32 -0.62 3.51
CA LEU A 131 -4.05 0.33 4.34
C LEU A 131 -5.49 0.58 3.83
N LEU A 132 -5.76 0.40 2.54
CA LEU A 132 -7.07 0.69 1.96
C LEU A 132 -8.18 -0.15 2.59
N ASP A 133 -7.98 -1.47 2.67
CA ASP A 133 -9.00 -2.36 3.23
C ASP A 133 -9.14 -2.19 4.75
N VAL A 134 -8.08 -1.72 5.43
CA VAL A 134 -8.13 -1.35 6.85
C VAL A 134 -9.01 -0.12 7.04
N LEU A 135 -8.81 0.94 6.26
CA LEU A 135 -9.63 2.14 6.37
C LEU A 135 -11.09 1.87 6.01
N ARG A 136 -11.36 1.00 5.04
CA ARG A 136 -12.74 0.54 4.76
C ARG A 136 -13.36 -0.16 5.96
N LEU A 137 -12.58 -0.99 6.67
CA LEU A 137 -13.02 -1.65 7.90
C LEU A 137 -13.31 -0.65 9.02
N VAL A 138 -12.41 0.33 9.21
CA VAL A 138 -12.58 1.39 10.21
C VAL A 138 -13.81 2.22 9.90
N HIS A 139 -13.99 2.69 8.66
CA HIS A 139 -15.19 3.43 8.25
C HIS A 139 -16.48 2.65 8.54
N ALA A 140 -16.51 1.34 8.27
CA ALA A 140 -17.71 0.54 8.45
C ALA A 140 -18.05 0.23 9.93
N LEU A 141 -17.04 0.10 10.80
CA LEU A 141 -17.24 -0.40 12.17
C LEU A 141 -17.01 0.65 13.26
N ARG A 142 -16.08 1.58 13.02
CA ARG A 142 -15.56 2.58 13.97
C ARG A 142 -15.14 3.86 13.22
N PRO A 143 -16.07 4.59 12.59
CA PRO A 143 -15.73 5.74 11.75
C PRO A 143 -15.18 6.94 12.54
N ASP A 144 -15.44 7.00 13.84
CA ASP A 144 -15.06 8.13 14.70
C ASP A 144 -13.54 8.39 14.68
N GLY A 145 -13.17 9.66 14.58
CA GLY A 145 -11.78 10.14 14.63
C GLY A 145 -11.08 10.29 13.28
N ILE A 146 -11.73 9.91 12.18
CA ILE A 146 -11.27 10.16 10.81
C ILE A 146 -12.36 10.92 10.06
N VAL A 147 -11.97 11.94 9.30
CA VAL A 147 -12.87 12.68 8.41
C VAL A 147 -13.01 11.89 7.11
N TRP A 148 -14.25 11.54 6.75
CA TRP A 148 -14.57 10.71 5.59
C TRP A 148 -15.18 11.57 4.47
N PRO A 149 -14.39 12.00 3.48
CA PRO A 149 -14.88 12.87 2.41
C PRO A 149 -15.93 12.14 1.56
N GLN A 150 -16.92 12.89 1.10
CA GLN A 150 -17.97 12.37 0.22
C GLN A 150 -17.68 12.71 -1.23
N ARG A 151 -18.09 11.83 -2.15
CA ARG A 151 -18.09 12.07 -3.59
C ARG A 151 -19.36 12.81 -3.99
N GLU A 152 -19.43 13.25 -5.24
CA GLU A 152 -20.60 13.94 -5.81
C GLU A 152 -21.90 13.10 -5.73
N ASP A 153 -21.78 11.77 -5.81
CA ASP A 153 -22.89 10.82 -5.69
C ASP A 153 -23.35 10.58 -4.24
N GLY A 154 -22.72 11.25 -3.26
CA GLY A 154 -23.02 11.10 -1.84
C GLY A 154 -22.43 9.85 -1.19
N ALA A 155 -21.59 9.07 -1.90
CA ALA A 155 -20.86 7.95 -1.33
C ALA A 155 -19.48 8.38 -0.77
N THR A 156 -19.02 7.70 0.29
CA THR A 156 -17.69 7.96 0.86
C THR A 156 -16.58 7.69 -0.15
N SER A 157 -15.65 8.64 -0.28
CA SER A 157 -14.45 8.48 -1.09
C SER A 157 -13.33 7.79 -0.29
N PHE A 158 -12.76 6.75 -0.88
CA PHE A 158 -11.55 6.08 -0.39
C PHE A 158 -10.35 6.32 -1.32
N LYS A 159 -10.34 7.48 -2.00
CA LYS A 159 -9.12 7.91 -2.68
C LYS A 159 -8.15 8.48 -1.63
N LEU A 160 -6.87 8.14 -1.77
CA LEU A 160 -5.85 8.61 -0.83
C LEU A 160 -5.76 10.13 -0.81
N GLU A 161 -5.73 10.78 -1.98
CA GLU A 161 -5.79 12.24 -2.13
C GLU A 161 -6.88 12.88 -1.28
N HIS A 162 -8.14 12.47 -1.48
CA HIS A 162 -9.28 13.04 -0.77
C HIS A 162 -9.20 12.82 0.74
N LEU A 163 -8.80 11.61 1.17
CA LEU A 163 -8.66 11.29 2.60
C LEU A 163 -7.53 12.09 3.24
N ALA A 164 -6.40 12.20 2.54
CA ALA A 164 -5.22 12.89 3.04
C ALA A 164 -5.50 14.38 3.23
N ASP A 165 -6.16 15.01 2.25
CA ASP A 165 -6.56 16.41 2.30
C ASP A 165 -7.59 16.65 3.41
N ALA A 166 -8.65 15.81 3.49
CA ALA A 166 -9.70 15.94 4.50
C ALA A 166 -9.20 15.75 5.94
N ASN A 167 -8.08 15.03 6.15
CA ASN A 167 -7.51 14.77 7.46
C ASN A 167 -6.22 15.56 7.75
N ALA A 168 -5.84 16.47 6.84
CA ALA A 168 -4.62 17.28 6.92
C ALA A 168 -3.36 16.43 7.21
N VAL A 169 -3.19 15.34 6.45
CA VAL A 169 -2.01 14.45 6.59
C VAL A 169 -1.09 14.46 5.37
N ARG A 170 -1.35 15.35 4.41
CA ARG A 170 -0.48 15.56 3.27
C ARG A 170 0.60 16.59 3.62
N GLU A 171 1.87 16.23 3.42
CA GLU A 171 3.03 17.10 3.70
C GLU A 171 3.71 17.52 2.38
N GLY A 172 3.45 18.76 1.95
CA GLY A 172 4.29 19.52 0.99
C GLY A 172 4.52 18.95 -0.43
N ASP A 173 5.34 19.68 -1.20
CA ASP A 173 5.77 19.40 -2.59
C ASP A 173 6.79 18.24 -2.68
N ALA A 174 6.54 17.12 -2.00
CA ALA A 174 7.27 15.89 -2.29
C ALA A 174 6.87 15.37 -3.69
N HIS A 175 7.80 14.70 -4.40
CA HIS A 175 7.48 13.96 -5.63
C HIS A 175 6.22 13.10 -5.43
N GLU A 176 5.41 12.90 -6.47
CA GLU A 176 4.06 12.30 -6.37
C GLU A 176 4.03 10.99 -5.55
N ALA A 177 4.84 9.99 -5.93
CA ALA A 177 4.93 8.73 -5.17
C ALA A 177 5.40 8.91 -3.71
N LEU A 178 6.35 9.81 -3.44
CA LEU A 178 6.83 10.01 -2.07
C LEU A 178 5.80 10.74 -1.21
N SER A 179 5.08 11.70 -1.79
CA SER A 179 3.91 12.34 -1.18
C SER A 179 2.87 11.29 -0.78
N ASP A 180 2.57 10.32 -1.66
CA ASP A 180 1.59 9.27 -1.40
C ASP A 180 2.04 8.29 -0.31
N VAL A 181 3.35 7.99 -0.24
CA VAL A 181 3.93 7.25 0.89
C VAL A 181 3.72 8.00 2.22
N TYR A 182 4.02 9.30 2.27
CA TYR A 182 3.81 10.09 3.48
C TYR A 182 2.33 10.23 3.85
N ALA A 183 1.45 10.45 2.88
CA ALA A 183 0.01 10.46 3.10
C ALA A 183 -0.49 9.13 3.67
N THR A 184 0.02 8.00 3.17
CA THR A 184 -0.27 6.66 3.69
C THR A 184 0.19 6.51 5.14
N ILE A 185 1.41 6.96 5.48
CA ILE A 185 1.91 6.97 6.86
C ILE A 185 1.03 7.84 7.76
N GLY A 186 0.66 9.04 7.29
CA GLY A 186 -0.18 9.98 8.01
C GLY A 186 -1.56 9.40 8.32
N MET A 187 -2.20 8.74 7.35
CA MET A 187 -3.45 8.01 7.56
C MET A 187 -3.29 6.84 8.52
N ALA A 188 -2.18 6.09 8.44
CA ALA A 188 -1.89 5.01 9.38
C ALA A 188 -1.70 5.52 10.83
N ARG A 189 -1.06 6.68 11.02
CA ARG A 189 -0.95 7.36 12.32
C ARG A 189 -2.31 7.79 12.85
N ARG A 190 -3.16 8.40 12.02
CA ARG A 190 -4.54 8.77 12.40
C ARG A 190 -5.35 7.56 12.86
N PHE A 191 -5.26 6.46 12.11
CA PHE A 191 -5.87 5.18 12.50
C PHE A 191 -5.35 4.69 13.85
N GLN A 192 -4.03 4.68 14.06
CA GLN A 192 -3.41 4.22 15.31
C GLN A 192 -3.86 5.06 16.53
N GLN A 193 -4.00 6.37 16.35
CA GLN A 193 -4.40 7.30 17.42
C GLN A 193 -5.86 7.12 17.84
N HIS A 194 -6.77 6.95 16.88
CA HIS A 194 -8.21 6.94 17.16
C HIS A 194 -8.78 5.53 17.38
N GLN A 195 -8.08 4.49 16.94
CA GLN A 195 -8.51 3.09 17.08
C GLN A 195 -7.43 2.18 17.72
N PRO A 196 -6.90 2.51 18.91
CA PRO A 196 -5.75 1.82 19.51
C PRO A 196 -6.04 0.34 19.86
N SER A 197 -7.29 -0.02 20.16
CA SER A 197 -7.69 -1.41 20.43
C SER A 197 -7.66 -2.30 19.18
N CYS A 198 -7.79 -1.67 18.00
CA CYS A 198 -7.67 -2.28 16.68
C CYS A 198 -6.26 -2.11 16.08
N GLY A 199 -5.31 -1.60 16.88
CA GLY A 199 -4.09 -0.94 16.42
C GLY A 199 -3.32 -1.63 15.27
N THR A 200 -2.62 -0.79 14.51
CA THR A 200 -1.82 -1.09 13.32
C THR A 200 -1.10 -2.43 13.38
N THR A 201 -0.37 -2.72 14.44
CA THR A 201 0.37 -3.98 14.62
C THR A 201 -0.52 -5.22 14.77
N ARG A 202 -1.68 -5.10 15.44
CA ARG A 202 -2.62 -6.21 15.69
C ARG A 202 -3.45 -6.55 14.45
N CYS A 203 -3.77 -5.55 13.63
CA CYS A 203 -4.44 -5.73 12.34
C CYS A 203 -3.47 -6.05 11.17
N ALA A 204 -2.23 -5.54 11.20
CA ALA A 204 -1.17 -5.86 10.22
C ALA A 204 -0.81 -7.33 10.21
N CYS A 205 -0.80 -7.97 11.38
CA CYS A 205 -0.46 -9.38 11.50
C CYS A 205 -1.64 -10.33 11.29
N ALA A 206 -2.64 -10.01 10.46
CA ALA A 206 -3.63 -10.99 10.01
C ALA A 206 -2.99 -11.97 9.02
N THR A 207 -2.06 -12.81 9.51
CA THR A 207 -1.44 -13.89 8.77
C THR A 207 -2.50 -14.84 8.22
N SER A 208 -2.16 -15.58 7.17
CA SER A 208 -3.02 -16.64 6.64
C SER A 208 -3.47 -17.61 7.74
N ALA A 209 -2.64 -17.85 8.76
CA ALA A 209 -2.98 -18.65 9.94
C ALA A 209 -4.05 -18.00 10.85
N LEU A 210 -3.94 -16.70 11.14
CA LEU A 210 -4.96 -15.96 11.90
C LEU A 210 -6.29 -15.88 11.15
N ARG A 211 -6.24 -15.64 9.83
CA ARG A 211 -7.44 -15.71 8.97
C ARG A 211 -8.05 -17.11 9.00
N ARG A 212 -7.28 -18.18 8.80
CA ARG A 212 -7.79 -19.56 8.85
C ARG A 212 -8.45 -19.89 10.19
N ARG A 213 -7.85 -19.50 11.32
CA ARG A 213 -8.45 -19.68 12.67
C ARG A 213 -9.77 -18.94 12.82
N CYS A 214 -9.87 -17.72 12.28
CA CYS A 214 -11.16 -17.10 12.14
C CYS A 214 -12.05 -18.05 11.33
N TRP A 215 -11.73 -18.37 10.06
CA TRP A 215 -12.56 -19.15 9.10
C TRP A 215 -13.06 -20.52 9.55
N THR A 216 -12.35 -21.22 10.43
CA THR A 216 -12.74 -22.56 10.90
C THR A 216 -13.71 -22.57 12.09
N SER A 217 -13.97 -21.42 12.72
CA SER A 217 -14.98 -21.31 13.79
C SER A 217 -16.41 -21.41 13.23
N SER A 218 -17.12 -22.49 13.61
CA SER A 218 -18.49 -22.81 13.18
C SER A 218 -19.59 -21.96 13.85
N ARG A 219 -19.24 -21.04 14.75
CA ARG A 219 -20.21 -20.28 15.58
C ARG A 219 -20.21 -18.77 15.36
N CYS A 220 -19.54 -18.26 14.32
CA CYS A 220 -19.35 -16.82 14.16
C CYS A 220 -19.87 -16.29 12.82
N SER A 221 -20.94 -15.48 12.85
CA SER A 221 -21.27 -14.57 11.76
C SER A 221 -20.10 -13.60 11.58
N ARG A 222 -19.57 -13.47 10.36
CA ARG A 222 -18.39 -12.66 10.08
C ARG A 222 -18.75 -11.41 9.31
N CYS A 223 -18.10 -10.31 9.68
CA CYS A 223 -18.04 -9.13 8.83
C CYS A 223 -16.88 -9.32 7.85
N CYS A 224 -17.18 -9.32 6.55
CA CYS A 224 -16.20 -9.35 5.46
C CYS A 224 -16.39 -8.09 4.62
N ILE A 225 -15.35 -7.28 4.50
CA ILE A 225 -15.38 -6.05 3.69
C ILE A 225 -14.46 -6.26 2.48
N SER A 226 -14.99 -6.04 1.29
CA SER A 226 -14.26 -6.18 0.03
C SER A 226 -14.78 -5.19 -1.01
N ARG A 227 -13.94 -4.88 -2.00
CA ARG A 227 -14.34 -4.02 -3.14
C ARG A 227 -15.52 -4.61 -3.94
N SER A 228 -15.69 -5.93 -3.93
CA SER A 228 -16.77 -6.63 -4.62
C SER A 228 -18.09 -6.60 -3.86
N ALA A 229 -18.13 -6.07 -2.63
CA ALA A 229 -19.35 -5.89 -1.88
C ALA A 229 -20.14 -4.66 -2.42
N ILE A 230 -21.43 -4.84 -2.67
CA ILE A 230 -22.31 -3.81 -3.24
C ILE A 230 -22.62 -2.71 -2.20
N PRO A 231 -22.32 -1.42 -2.45
CA PRO A 231 -22.86 -0.32 -1.63
C PRO A 231 -24.39 -0.23 -1.85
N PRO A 232 -25.25 -0.13 -0.82
CA PRO A 232 -25.02 0.55 0.46
C PRO A 232 -25.15 -0.38 1.69
N ARG A 233 -24.91 -1.69 1.56
CA ARG A 233 -24.90 -2.57 2.74
C ARG A 233 -23.58 -2.37 3.48
N ALA A 234 -23.46 -1.25 4.20
CA ALA A 234 -22.68 -1.22 5.41
C ALA A 234 -23.04 -2.49 6.18
N CYS A 235 -22.09 -3.40 6.35
CA CYS A 235 -22.31 -4.59 7.15
C CYS A 235 -22.74 -4.11 8.53
N ALA A 236 -24.04 -4.14 8.81
CA ALA A 236 -24.54 -3.99 10.16
C ALA A 236 -23.75 -4.98 11.02
N PRO A 237 -23.15 -4.55 12.14
CA PRO A 237 -22.34 -5.43 12.94
C PRO A 237 -23.18 -6.66 13.31
N PRO A 238 -22.70 -7.90 13.09
CA PRO A 238 -23.36 -9.04 13.71
C PRO A 238 -23.35 -8.75 15.21
N ARG A 239 -24.52 -8.85 15.86
CA ARG A 239 -24.62 -8.74 17.31
C ARG A 239 -23.54 -9.65 17.90
N CYS A 240 -22.55 -9.07 18.59
CA CYS A 240 -21.61 -9.86 19.36
C CYS A 240 -22.43 -10.71 20.31
N CYS A 241 -22.48 -12.03 20.08
CA CYS A 241 -22.86 -12.95 21.14
C CYS A 241 -21.86 -12.72 22.28
N ARG A 242 -22.41 -12.46 23.47
CA ARG A 242 -21.67 -12.37 24.73
C ARG A 242 -20.84 -13.63 24.96
#